data_AF-A0A227IZC0-F1
#
_entry.id   AF-A0A227IZC0-F1
#
_cell.length_a   1.000
_cell.length_b   1.000
_cell.length_c   1.000
_cell.angle_alpha   90.00
_cell.angle_beta   90.00
_cell.angle_gamma   90.00
#
_symmetry.space_group_name_H-M   'P 1'
#
loop_
_entity.id
_entity.type
_entity.pdbx_description
1 polymer ?
#
loop_
_entity_poly.entity_id
_entity_poly.type
_entity_poly.pdbx_seq_one_letter_code
_entity_poly.pdbx_strand_id
1 'polypeptide(L)'
;NLLAKDILRKPKRIEVERANTTAHTVAHVLYPVDQERKTELLSELIGRKNWQQVLVFVNYKETANDVVKELKLDGIKAVVCHGDRAQ
;
A
#
# COMPACT_ATOMS: atom_id res chain seq x y z
N ASN A 1 -5.04 27.69 -10.04
CA ASN A 1 -4.03 28.31 -10.92
C ASN A 1 -4.46 29.69 -11.38
N LEU A 2 -4.29 30.71 -10.53
CA LEU A 2 -4.54 32.12 -10.88
C LEU A 2 -3.35 32.73 -11.64
N LEU A 3 -2.12 32.45 -11.19
CA LEU A 3 -0.87 32.91 -11.82
C LEU A 3 -0.72 32.57 -13.31
N ALA A 4 -1.16 31.38 -13.73
CA ALA A 4 -1.03 30.95 -15.13
C ALA A 4 -1.91 31.76 -16.10
N LYS A 5 -3.01 32.36 -15.61
CA LYS A 5 -3.92 33.16 -16.44
C LYS A 5 -3.38 34.55 -16.73
N ASP A 6 -2.58 35.11 -15.82
CA ASP A 6 -2.07 36.48 -15.93
C ASP A 6 -0.83 36.58 -16.84
N ILE A 7 -0.10 35.47 -17.03
CA ILE A 7 1.19 35.46 -17.73
C ILE A 7 1.06 34.95 -19.18
N LEU A 8 0.09 34.08 -19.48
CA LEU A 8 0.02 33.38 -20.77
C LEU A 8 -0.89 34.10 -21.78
N ARG A 9 -0.37 34.39 -22.99
CA ARG A 9 -1.18 34.83 -24.14
C ARG A 9 -1.41 33.67 -25.11
N LYS A 10 -2.68 33.24 -25.24
CA LYS A 10 -3.13 32.13 -26.11
C LYS A 10 -2.35 30.81 -25.95
N PRO A 11 -2.24 30.25 -24.73
CA PRO A 11 -1.53 28.99 -24.54
C PRO A 11 -2.31 27.83 -25.19
N LYS A 12 -1.60 26.92 -25.87
CA LYS A 12 -2.15 25.62 -26.26
C LYS A 12 -2.03 24.69 -25.06
N ARG A 13 -3.16 24.36 -24.44
CA ARG A 13 -3.22 23.46 -23.29
C ARG A 13 -3.12 22.02 -23.78
N ILE A 14 -2.08 21.31 -23.37
CA ILE A 14 -1.93 19.86 -23.57
C ILE A 14 -2.00 19.25 -22.18
N GLU A 15 -3.09 18.56 -21.90
CA GLU A 15 -3.37 17.92 -20.61
C GLU A 15 -3.45 16.43 -20.90
N VAL A 16 -2.57 15.64 -20.29
CA VAL A 16 -2.61 14.18 -20.40
C VAL A 16 -3.41 13.68 -19.20
N GLU A 17 -4.74 13.71 -19.30
CA GLU A 17 -5.54 13.05 -18.29
C GLU A 17 -5.58 11.54 -18.56
N ARG A 18 -4.95 10.78 -17.66
CA ARG A 18 -5.75 9.84 -16.88
C ARG A 18 -5.56 10.21 -15.43
N ALA A 19 -6.64 10.66 -14.79
CA ALA A 19 -6.70 10.67 -13.35
C ALA A 19 -6.28 9.29 -12.85
N ASN A 20 -5.57 9.27 -11.72
CA ASN A 20 -5.33 8.08 -10.91
C ASN A 20 -6.67 7.51 -10.43
N THR A 21 -7.52 7.03 -11.34
CA THR A 21 -8.54 6.07 -10.97
C THR A 21 -7.76 4.88 -10.44
N THR A 22 -8.06 4.45 -9.21
CA THR A 22 -7.61 3.15 -8.70
C THR A 22 -7.76 2.18 -9.85
N ALA A 23 -6.64 1.63 -10.35
CA ALA A 23 -6.66 0.93 -11.62
C ALA A 23 -7.86 -0.02 -11.63
N HIS A 24 -8.75 0.07 -12.62
CA HIS A 24 -10.03 -0.66 -12.62
C HIS A 24 -9.85 -2.19 -12.51
N THR A 25 -8.59 -2.65 -12.60
CA THR A 25 -8.11 -4.02 -12.42
C THR A 25 -7.84 -4.41 -10.96
N VAL A 26 -7.91 -3.49 -10.00
CA VAL A 26 -7.65 -3.78 -8.57
C VAL A 26 -8.97 -4.08 -7.86
N ALA A 27 -9.10 -5.31 -7.36
CA ALA A 27 -10.22 -5.69 -6.49
C ALA A 27 -9.95 -5.28 -5.04
N HIS A 28 -10.96 -4.72 -4.37
CA HIS A 28 -10.89 -4.28 -2.98
C HIS A 28 -11.81 -5.14 -2.11
N VAL A 29 -11.32 -5.60 -0.96
CA VAL A 29 -12.08 -6.41 0.00
C VAL A 29 -11.85 -5.89 1.41
N LEU A 30 -12.89 -5.85 2.23
CA LEU A 30 -12.83 -5.49 3.64
C LEU A 30 -13.02 -6.75 4.50
N TYR A 31 -12.12 -6.96 5.46
CA TYR A 31 -12.23 -8.03 6.44
C TYR A 31 -12.44 -7.42 7.83
N PRO A 32 -13.64 -7.50 8.43
CA PRO A 32 -13.87 -7.09 9.80
C PRO A 32 -13.21 -8.09 10.74
N VAL A 33 -12.34 -7.60 11.62
CA VAL A 33 -11.60 -8.42 12.58
C VAL A 33 -11.12 -7.53 13.73
N ASP A 34 -11.04 -8.12 14.92
CA ASP A 34 -10.46 -7.45 16.08
C ASP A 34 -8.98 -7.11 15.83
N GLN A 35 -8.54 -5.99 16.40
CA GLN A 35 -7.20 -5.46 16.15
C GLN A 35 -6.09 -6.48 16.45
N GLU A 36 -6.26 -7.25 17.53
CA GLU A 36 -5.29 -8.28 17.98
C GLU A 36 -5.20 -9.48 17.02
N ARG A 37 -6.23 -9.72 16.20
CA ARG A 37 -6.31 -10.86 15.28
C ARG A 37 -5.94 -10.52 13.83
N LYS A 38 -5.62 -9.27 13.54
CA LYS A 38 -5.27 -8.83 12.17
C LYS A 38 -4.06 -9.58 11.60
N THR A 39 -3.06 -9.84 12.42
CA THR A 39 -1.83 -10.52 11.97
C THR A 39 -2.07 -12.00 11.72
N GLU A 40 -2.82 -12.68 12.60
CA GLU A 40 -3.27 -14.07 12.41
C GLU A 40 -4.04 -14.21 11.08
N LEU A 41 -5.02 -13.33 10.87
CA LEU A 41 -5.83 -13.34 9.65
C LEU A 41 -4.97 -13.07 8.40
N LEU A 42 -3.99 -12.18 8.49
CA LEU A 42 -3.06 -11.91 7.39
C LEU A 42 -2.27 -13.17 7.00
N SER A 43 -1.70 -13.88 7.97
CA SER A 43 -0.98 -15.15 7.74
C SER A 43 -1.89 -16.20 7.08
N GLU A 44 -3.11 -16.34 7.59
CA GLU A 44 -4.10 -17.26 7.04
C GLU A 44 -4.44 -16.91 5.58
N LEU A 45 -4.66 -15.63 5.27
CA LEU A 45 -4.99 -15.18 3.92
C LEU A 45 -3.82 -15.43 2.95
N ILE A 46 -2.58 -15.11 3.36
CA ILE A 46 -1.38 -15.37 2.55
C ILE A 46 -1.30 -16.86 2.19
N GLY A 47 -1.43 -17.74 3.20
CA GLY A 47 -1.35 -19.19 3.01
C GLY A 47 -2.50 -19.74 2.18
N ARG A 48 -3.76 -19.47 2.59
CA ARG A 48 -4.95 -20.04 1.94
C ARG A 48 -5.17 -19.54 0.52
N LYS A 49 -4.82 -18.29 0.23
CA LYS A 49 -4.91 -17.73 -1.14
C LYS A 49 -3.64 -17.98 -1.95
N ASN A 50 -2.62 -18.59 -1.36
CA ASN A 50 -1.33 -18.87 -1.97
C ASN A 50 -0.71 -17.62 -2.62
N TRP A 51 -0.76 -16.48 -1.92
CA TRP A 51 -0.19 -15.24 -2.41
C TRP A 51 1.33 -15.32 -2.45
N GLN A 52 1.91 -15.13 -3.64
CA GLN A 52 3.36 -15.27 -3.84
C GLN A 52 4.14 -14.01 -3.43
N GLN A 53 3.52 -12.84 -3.60
CA GLN A 53 4.14 -11.55 -3.26
C GLN A 53 3.07 -10.61 -2.71
N VAL A 54 3.29 -10.13 -1.50
CA VAL A 54 2.32 -9.29 -0.76
C VAL A 54 3.05 -8.07 -0.22
N LEU A 55 2.46 -6.90 -0.44
CA LEU A 55 2.89 -5.65 0.17
C LEU A 55 1.86 -5.24 1.24
N VAL A 56 2.31 -5.19 2.50
CA VAL A 56 1.46 -4.88 3.65
C VAL A 56 1.82 -3.49 4.16
N PHE A 57 0.82 -2.62 4.26
CA PHE A 57 0.97 -1.28 4.81
C PHE A 57 0.44 -1.24 6.24
N VAL A 58 1.20 -0.61 7.14
CA VAL A 58 0.84 -0.38 8.55
C VAL A 58 1.16 1.06 8.94
N ASN A 59 0.47 1.57 9.97
CA ASN A 59 0.55 2.99 10.33
C ASN A 59 1.81 3.37 11.11
N TYR A 60 2.49 2.41 11.77
CA TYR A 60 3.64 2.68 12.64
C TYR A 60 4.80 1.72 12.37
N LYS A 61 6.02 2.22 12.59
CA LYS A 61 7.28 1.48 12.38
C LYS A 61 7.35 0.23 13.25
N GLU A 62 6.96 0.37 14.51
CA GLU A 62 6.94 -0.70 15.51
C GLU A 62 5.97 -1.81 15.09
N THR A 63 4.76 -1.44 14.66
CA THR A 63 3.76 -2.40 14.15
C THR A 63 4.30 -3.18 12.95
N ALA A 64 5.09 -2.56 12.06
CA ALA A 64 5.69 -3.26 10.93
C ALA A 64 6.69 -4.34 11.40
N ASN A 65 7.49 -4.03 12.42
CA ASN A 65 8.42 -4.99 13.00
C ASN A 65 7.67 -6.15 13.67
N ASP A 66 6.59 -5.85 14.41
CA ASP A 66 5.77 -6.87 15.07
C ASP A 66 5.11 -7.80 14.05
N VAL A 67 4.50 -7.26 13.00
CA VAL A 67 3.89 -8.06 11.92
C VAL A 67 4.93 -8.97 11.26
N VAL A 68 6.13 -8.47 10.95
CA VAL A 68 7.17 -9.32 10.35
C VAL A 68 7.67 -10.40 11.30
N LYS A 69 7.73 -10.12 12.60
CA LYS A 69 8.10 -11.13 13.61
C LYS A 69 7.08 -12.26 13.65
N GLU A 70 5.79 -11.94 13.74
CA GLU A 70 4.71 -12.93 13.77
C GLU A 70 4.64 -13.74 12.47
N LEU A 71 4.72 -13.08 11.31
CA LEU A 71 4.77 -13.77 10.01
C LEU A 71 5.92 -14.79 9.94
N LYS A 72 7.08 -14.46 10.50
CA LYS A 72 8.22 -15.39 10.57
C LYS A 72 7.97 -16.57 11.49
N LEU A 73 7.27 -16.38 12.61
CA LEU A 73 6.85 -17.49 13.49
C LEU A 73 5.89 -18.43 12.76
N ASP A 74 5.04 -17.89 11.90
CA ASP A 74 4.14 -18.66 11.02
C ASP A 74 4.84 -19.27 9.79
N GLY A 75 6.17 -19.15 9.69
CA GLY A 75 6.96 -19.69 8.58
C GLY A 75 6.90 -18.87 7.29
N ILE A 76 6.30 -17.68 7.32
CA ILE A 76 6.19 -16.77 6.18
C ILE A 76 7.43 -15.86 6.14
N LYS A 77 8.13 -15.88 5.01
CA LYS A 77 9.28 -14.98 4.78
C LYS A 77 8.79 -13.55 4.59
N ALA A 78 9.17 -12.66 5.50
CA ALA A 78 8.84 -11.25 5.43
C ALA A 78 10.03 -10.36 5.81
N VAL A 79 10.09 -9.16 5.22
CA VAL A 79 11.09 -8.13 5.46
C VAL A 79 10.38 -6.80 5.64
N VAL A 80 10.85 -5.98 6.57
CA VAL A 80 10.31 -4.64 6.76
C VAL A 80 10.98 -3.66 5.78
N CYS A 81 10.18 -2.87 5.07
CA CYS A 81 10.66 -1.77 4.24
C CYS A 81 10.43 -0.43 4.97
N HIS A 82 11.47 0.07 5.63
CA HIS A 82 11.46 1.41 6.24
C HIS A 82 11.96 2.44 5.22
N GLY A 83 11.37 3.64 5.23
CA GLY A 83 11.79 4.77 4.38
C GLY A 83 13.17 5.36 4.70
N ASP A 84 13.89 4.82 5.70
CA ASP A 84 15.28 5.16 6.04
C ASP A 84 16.33 4.56 5.07
N ARG A 85 15.92 4.17 3.86
CA ARG A 85 16.91 3.97 2.79
C ARG A 85 17.40 5.36 2.37
N ALA A 86 18.59 5.71 2.85
CA ALA A 86 19.39 6.80 2.31
C ALA A 86 19.24 6.82 0.78
N GLN A 87 18.68 7.92 0.29
CA GLN A 87 18.66 8.28 -1.12
C GLN A 87 20.07 8.58 -1.60
#